data_AF-A0A7C6F2B4-F1
#
_entry.id   AF-A0A7C6F2B4-F1
#
_cell.length_a   1.000
_cell.length_b   1.000
_cell.length_c   1.000
_cell.angle_alpha   90.00
_cell.angle_beta   90.00
_cell.angle_gamma   90.00
#
_symmetry.space_group_name_H-M   'P 1'
#
loop_
_entity.id
_entity.type
_entity.pdbx_description
1 polymer ?
#
loop_
_entity_poly.entity_id
_entity_poly.type
_entity_poly.pdbx_seq_one_letter_code
_entity_poly.pdbx_strand_id
1 'polypeptide(L)'
;GAAVVFWVAGFDIIYACQDYDFDRQQKLWSVPAVVGVRTALWLAACSHAVMVLCLAALPFFFAGFDWLYWCGIILVALLLIYEHVLVRPNDLRRVNEAFFHVNAVVSVGLLIIGIVDIWLL
;
A
#
# COMPACT_ATOMS: atom_id res chain seq x y z
N GLY A 1 -3.76 -12.76 -5.38
CA GLY A 1 -4.22 -11.90 -6.49
C GLY A 1 -4.74 -10.56 -6.00
N ALA A 2 -5.96 -10.54 -5.44
CA ALA A 2 -6.63 -9.30 -5.04
C ALA A 2 -5.81 -8.40 -4.08
N ALA A 3 -5.20 -8.97 -3.04
CA ALA A 3 -4.35 -8.19 -2.12
C ALA A 3 -3.26 -7.39 -2.86
N VAL A 4 -2.56 -8.02 -3.80
CA VAL A 4 -1.51 -7.36 -4.60
C VAL A 4 -2.08 -6.25 -5.47
N VAL A 5 -3.24 -6.47 -6.10
CA VAL A 5 -3.90 -5.44 -6.93
C VAL A 5 -4.23 -4.21 -6.10
N PHE A 6 -4.84 -4.39 -4.92
CA PHE A 6 -5.21 -3.28 -4.05
C PHE A 6 -4.01 -2.59 -3.39
N TRP A 7 -2.91 -3.31 -3.17
CA TRP A 7 -1.65 -2.69 -2.77
C TRP A 7 -1.05 -1.83 -3.88
N VAL A 8 -0.92 -2.39 -5.09
CA VAL A 8 -0.36 -1.68 -6.25
C VAL A 8 -1.20 -0.46 -6.62
N ALA A 9 -2.51 -0.62 -6.66
CA ALA A 9 -3.41 0.50 -6.91
C ALA A 9 -3.29 1.61 -5.84
N GLY A 10 -3.11 1.26 -4.57
CA GLY A 10 -3.01 2.25 -3.50
C GLY A 10 -1.75 3.10 -3.62
N PHE A 11 -0.57 2.48 -3.76
CA PHE A 11 0.66 3.25 -3.89
C PHE A 11 0.75 4.01 -5.22
N ASP A 12 0.16 3.49 -6.31
CA ASP A 12 0.18 4.15 -7.63
C ASP A 12 -0.66 5.44 -7.60
N ILE A 13 -1.78 5.42 -6.88
CA ILE A 13 -2.58 6.62 -6.61
C ILE A 13 -1.79 7.65 -5.79
N ILE A 14 -1.02 7.21 -4.79
CA ILE A 14 -0.16 8.10 -3.99
C ILE A 14 0.92 8.72 -4.88
N TYR A 15 1.59 7.91 -5.68
CA TYR A 15 2.65 8.34 -6.59
C TYR A 15 2.13 9.37 -7.61
N ALA A 16 0.99 9.08 -8.25
CA ALA A 16 0.34 9.98 -9.20
C ALA A 16 -0.04 11.34 -8.60
N CYS A 17 -0.14 11.48 -7.27
CA CYS A 17 -0.42 12.78 -6.65
C CYS A 17 0.69 13.80 -6.93
N GLN A 18 1.95 13.36 -7.15
CA GLN A 18 3.07 14.25 -7.47
C GLN A 18 2.88 14.98 -8.80
N ASP A 19 2.22 14.33 -9.75
CA ASP A 19 2.02 14.86 -11.11
C ASP A 19 0.69 15.60 -11.26
N TYR A 20 -0.03 15.87 -10.15
CA TYR A 20 -1.37 16.48 -10.17
C TYR A 20 -1.49 17.73 -11.06
N ASP A 21 -0.61 18.72 -10.88
CA ASP A 21 -0.68 19.97 -11.63
C ASP A 21 -0.37 19.75 -13.12
N PHE A 22 0.61 18.90 -13.41
CA PHE A 22 0.99 18.54 -14.78
C PHE A 22 -0.15 17.80 -15.49
N ASP A 23 -0.72 16.78 -14.84
CA ASP A 23 -1.81 15.99 -15.38
C ASP A 23 -3.05 16.83 -15.66
N ARG A 24 -3.39 17.77 -14.76
CA ARG A 24 -4.50 18.71 -15.02
C ARG A 24 -4.23 19.63 -16.20
N GLN A 25 -3.01 20.15 -16.33
CA GLN A 25 -2.64 21.03 -17.45
C GLN A 25 -2.64 20.27 -18.79
N GLN A 26 -2.14 19.04 -18.80
CA GLN A 26 -2.09 18.18 -19.98
C GLN A 26 -3.39 17.40 -20.25
N LYS A 27 -4.41 17.56 -19.39
CA LYS A 27 -5.70 16.86 -19.46
C LYS A 27 -5.56 15.33 -19.45
N LEU A 28 -4.60 14.83 -18.67
CA LEU A 28 -4.43 13.42 -18.37
C LEU A 28 -5.44 12.97 -17.31
N TRP A 29 -5.78 11.68 -17.33
CA TRP A 29 -6.86 11.10 -16.52
C TRP A 29 -6.33 10.28 -15.33
N SER A 30 -5.37 10.83 -14.59
CA SER A 30 -4.96 10.21 -13.32
C SER A 30 -6.03 10.40 -12.24
N VAL A 31 -6.09 9.47 -11.29
CA VAL A 31 -7.02 9.55 -10.15
C VAL A 31 -6.95 10.93 -9.45
N PRO A 32 -5.78 11.45 -9.04
CA PRO A 32 -5.71 12.77 -8.43
C PRO A 32 -6.12 13.90 -9.38
N ALA A 33 -5.84 13.84 -10.67
CA ALA A 33 -6.29 14.87 -11.62
C ALA A 33 -7.83 14.96 -11.72
N VAL A 34 -8.52 13.81 -11.64
CA VAL A 34 -9.98 13.73 -11.71
C VAL A 34 -10.65 14.12 -10.38
N VAL A 35 -10.20 13.56 -9.26
CA VAL A 35 -10.90 13.67 -7.96
C VAL A 35 -10.24 14.61 -6.94
N GLY A 36 -9.03 15.12 -7.26
CA GLY A 36 -8.20 15.91 -6.36
C GLY A 36 -7.32 15.08 -5.43
N VAL A 37 -6.18 15.65 -5.01
CA VAL A 37 -5.15 14.99 -4.18
C VAL A 37 -5.72 14.44 -2.87
N ARG A 38 -6.52 15.24 -2.13
CA ARG A 38 -7.09 14.79 -0.85
C ARG A 38 -7.96 13.54 -1.01
N THR A 39 -8.81 13.50 -2.03
CA THR A 39 -9.70 12.37 -2.30
C THR A 39 -8.89 11.17 -2.80
N ALA A 40 -7.89 11.41 -3.65
CA ALA A 40 -6.98 10.36 -4.14
C ALA A 40 -6.25 9.67 -2.98
N LEU A 41 -5.69 10.42 -2.03
CA LEU A 41 -5.03 9.83 -0.85
C LEU A 41 -6.01 9.02 0.02
N TRP A 42 -7.27 9.45 0.13
CA TRP A 42 -8.32 8.66 0.80
C TRP A 42 -8.63 7.36 0.04
N LEU A 43 -8.73 7.41 -1.29
CA LEU A 43 -8.94 6.22 -2.12
C LEU A 43 -7.76 5.25 -2.00
N ALA A 44 -6.53 5.76 -1.97
CA ALA A 44 -5.34 4.95 -1.72
C ALA A 44 -5.38 4.26 -0.34
N ALA A 45 -5.79 4.98 0.71
CA ALA A 45 -5.94 4.41 2.05
C ALA A 45 -7.01 3.31 2.08
N CYS A 46 -8.16 3.53 1.43
CA CYS A 46 -9.19 2.50 1.28
C CYS A 46 -8.67 1.27 0.52
N SER A 47 -7.88 1.48 -0.53
CA SER A 47 -7.24 0.41 -1.30
C SER A 47 -6.31 -0.43 -0.40
N HIS A 48 -5.44 0.22 0.37
CA HIS A 48 -4.56 -0.46 1.32
C HIS A 48 -5.33 -1.18 2.43
N ALA A 49 -6.42 -0.61 2.94
CA ALA A 49 -7.28 -1.29 3.91
C ALA A 49 -7.90 -2.57 3.32
N VAL A 50 -8.41 -2.52 2.08
CA VAL A 50 -8.93 -3.71 1.39
C VAL A 50 -7.83 -4.76 1.18
N MET A 51 -6.62 -4.34 0.82
CA MET A 51 -5.49 -5.26 0.73
C MET A 51 -5.22 -5.98 2.05
N VAL A 52 -5.13 -5.25 3.17
CA VAL A 52 -4.91 -5.86 4.50
C VAL A 52 -6.04 -6.81 4.86
N LEU A 53 -7.30 -6.47 4.56
CA LEU A 53 -8.44 -7.36 4.76
C LEU A 53 -8.34 -8.62 3.91
N CYS A 54 -7.92 -8.51 2.65
CA CYS A 54 -7.68 -9.69 1.81
C CYS A 54 -6.60 -10.62 2.39
N LEU A 55 -5.52 -10.07 2.96
CA LEU A 55 -4.48 -10.87 3.62
C LEU A 55 -4.99 -11.51 4.91
N ALA A 56 -5.66 -10.73 5.75
CA ALA A 56 -6.24 -11.22 7.01
C ALA A 56 -7.35 -12.27 6.79
N ALA A 57 -7.97 -12.28 5.60
CA ALA A 57 -8.97 -13.26 5.22
C ALA A 57 -8.39 -14.65 4.88
N LEU A 58 -7.14 -14.74 4.42
CA LEU A 58 -6.54 -16.00 3.93
C LEU A 58 -6.59 -17.17 4.96
N PRO A 59 -6.25 -16.96 6.25
CA PRO A 59 -6.29 -18.03 7.25
C PRO A 59 -7.67 -18.64 7.48
N PHE A 60 -8.76 -17.98 7.07
CA PHE A 60 -10.12 -18.53 7.18
C PHE A 60 -10.47 -19.51 6.05
N PHE A 61 -9.72 -19.50 4.95
CA PHE A 61 -9.97 -20.35 3.78
C PHE A 61 -8.92 -21.43 3.57
N PHE A 62 -7.75 -21.28 4.19
CA PHE A 62 -6.59 -22.14 3.99
C PHE A 62 -5.92 -22.43 5.34
N ALA A 63 -5.49 -23.67 5.54
CA ALA A 63 -4.71 -24.06 6.71
C ALA A 63 -3.21 -23.74 6.50
N GLY A 64 -2.44 -23.72 7.59
CA GLY A 64 -0.98 -23.48 7.57
C GLY A 64 -0.57 -22.02 7.77
N PHE A 65 -1.48 -21.17 8.28
CA PHE A 65 -1.16 -19.79 8.66
C PHE A 65 -1.11 -19.65 10.18
N ASP A 66 0.09 -19.55 10.74
CA ASP A 66 0.32 -19.45 12.18
C ASP A 66 0.63 -18.00 12.63
N TRP A 67 1.06 -17.85 13.88
CA TRP A 67 1.32 -16.55 14.52
C TRP A 67 2.31 -15.67 13.73
N LEU A 68 3.29 -16.28 13.03
CA LEU A 68 4.30 -15.56 12.26
C LEU A 68 3.68 -14.81 11.08
N TYR A 69 2.71 -15.42 10.40
CA TYR A 69 1.92 -14.79 9.34
C TYR A 69 1.15 -13.56 9.85
N TRP A 70 0.50 -13.69 11.01
CA TRP A 70 -0.24 -12.57 11.64
C TRP A 70 0.70 -11.43 12.04
N CYS A 71 1.89 -11.73 12.57
CA CYS A 71 2.93 -10.72 12.82
C CYS A 71 3.32 -9.99 11.53
N GLY A 72 3.45 -10.71 10.42
CA GLY A 72 3.71 -10.12 9.11
C GLY A 72 2.62 -9.16 8.64
N ILE A 73 1.35 -9.56 8.75
CA ILE A 73 0.22 -8.67 8.42
C ILE A 73 0.25 -7.41 9.27
N ILE A 74 0.47 -7.52 10.57
CA ILE A 74 0.53 -6.36 11.48
C ILE A 74 1.66 -5.42 11.07
N LEU A 75 2.85 -5.96 10.78
CA LEU A 75 3.99 -5.16 10.36
C LEU A 75 3.71 -4.41 9.04
N VAL A 76 3.11 -5.09 8.07
CA VAL A 76 2.70 -4.47 6.80
C VAL A 76 1.66 -3.39 7.03
N ALA A 77 0.63 -3.64 7.84
CA ALA A 77 -0.40 -2.65 8.15
C ALA A 77 0.21 -1.39 8.81
N LEU A 78 1.14 -1.55 9.74
CA LEU A 78 1.85 -0.43 10.38
C LEU A 78 2.69 0.37 9.38
N LEU A 79 3.37 -0.30 8.46
CA LEU A 79 4.14 0.35 7.39
C LEU A 79 3.24 1.15 6.43
N LEU A 80 2.09 0.61 6.06
CA LEU A 80 1.11 1.32 5.22
C LEU A 80 0.50 2.52 5.96
N ILE A 81 0.25 2.41 7.26
CA ILE A 81 -0.16 3.57 8.07
C ILE A 81 0.94 4.63 8.06
N TYR A 82 2.20 4.23 8.22
CA TYR A 82 3.33 5.16 8.17
C TYR A 82 3.44 5.87 6.80
N GLU A 83 3.24 5.16 5.69
CA GLU A 83 3.19 5.73 4.34
C GLU A 83 2.14 6.84 4.23
N HIS A 84 0.92 6.56 4.70
CA HIS A 84 -0.20 7.52 4.68
C HIS A 84 -0.01 8.70 5.64
N VAL A 85 0.75 8.53 6.73
CA VAL A 85 1.12 9.63 7.64
C VAL A 85 2.21 10.52 7.03
N LEU A 86 3.12 9.93 6.26
CA LEU A 86 4.24 10.61 5.62
C LEU A 86 3.77 11.51 4.47
N VAL A 87 2.75 11.07 3.72
CA VAL A 87 2.18 11.84 2.61
C VAL A 87 0.98 12.66 3.08
N ARG A 88 1.02 13.97 2.85
CA ARG A 88 -0.07 14.87 3.22
C ARG A 88 -0.59 15.59 1.97
N PRO A 89 -1.90 15.86 1.87
CA PRO A 89 -2.46 16.57 0.71
C PRO A 89 -1.81 17.93 0.42
N ASN A 90 -1.25 18.56 1.46
CA ASN A 90 -0.61 19.88 1.38
C ASN A 90 0.93 19.82 1.31
N ASP A 91 1.53 18.62 1.40
CA ASP A 91 2.98 18.43 1.32
C ASP A 91 3.31 17.07 0.72
N LEU A 92 3.53 17.07 -0.60
CA LEU A 92 3.83 15.87 -1.39
C LEU A 92 5.34 15.64 -1.58
N ARG A 93 6.20 16.44 -0.93
CA ARG A 93 7.67 16.33 -1.06
C ARG A 93 8.20 14.95 -0.66
N ARG A 94 7.50 14.25 0.22
CA ARG A 94 7.90 12.93 0.74
C ARG A 94 7.21 11.75 0.05
N VAL A 95 6.46 11.98 -1.04
CA VAL A 95 5.80 10.88 -1.78
C VAL A 95 6.82 9.87 -2.30
N ASN A 96 7.96 10.30 -2.84
CA ASN A 96 9.00 9.38 -3.29
C ASN A 96 9.58 8.53 -2.14
N GLU A 97 9.77 9.12 -0.95
CA GLU A 97 10.21 8.37 0.22
C GLU A 97 9.15 7.35 0.65
N ALA A 98 7.89 7.78 0.67
CA ALA A 98 6.75 6.91 0.99
C ALA A 98 6.66 5.74 0.01
N PHE A 99 6.70 6.02 -1.29
CA PHE A 99 6.62 5.02 -2.35
C PHE A 99 7.82 4.08 -2.35
N PHE A 100 9.06 4.57 -2.44
CA PHE A 100 10.21 3.68 -2.63
C PHE A 100 10.59 2.93 -1.34
N HIS A 101 10.68 3.61 -0.21
CA HIS A 101 11.16 2.95 1.00
C HIS A 101 10.12 2.03 1.61
N VAL A 102 8.86 2.46 1.71
CA VAL A 102 7.83 1.62 2.34
C VAL A 102 7.56 0.39 1.49
N ASN A 103 7.39 0.54 0.16
CA ASN A 103 7.11 -0.61 -0.69
C ASN A 103 8.30 -1.57 -0.80
N ALA A 104 9.54 -1.07 -0.78
CA ALA A 104 10.72 -1.94 -0.71
C ALA A 104 10.74 -2.75 0.59
N VAL A 105 10.47 -2.11 1.73
CA VAL A 105 10.43 -2.79 3.05
C VAL A 105 9.28 -3.79 3.11
N VAL A 106 8.09 -3.45 2.61
CA VAL A 106 6.94 -4.38 2.54
C VAL A 106 7.27 -5.59 1.67
N SER A 107 7.84 -5.37 0.48
CA SER A 107 8.19 -6.44 -0.46
C SER A 107 9.22 -7.41 0.14
N VAL A 108 10.33 -6.87 0.66
CA VAL A 108 11.41 -7.67 1.26
C VAL A 108 10.95 -8.32 2.57
N GLY A 109 10.17 -7.60 3.39
CA GLY A 109 9.62 -8.12 4.63
C GLY A 109 8.69 -9.32 4.40
N LEU A 110 7.74 -9.19 3.46
CA LEU A 110 6.86 -10.31 3.08
C LEU A 110 7.66 -11.50 2.53
N LEU A 111 8.69 -11.25 1.72
CA LEU A 111 9.56 -12.32 1.22
C LEU A 111 10.30 -13.05 2.34
N ILE A 112 10.93 -12.30 3.27
CA ILE A 112 11.68 -12.88 4.39
C ILE A 112 10.73 -13.68 5.28
N ILE A 113 9.58 -13.10 5.65
CA ILE A 113 8.59 -13.78 6.50
C ILE A 113 8.10 -15.05 5.81
N GLY A 114 7.76 -14.99 4.52
CA GLY A 114 7.30 -16.17 3.78
C GLY A 114 8.37 -17.27 3.70
N ILE A 115 9.63 -16.91 3.54
CA ILE A 115 10.74 -17.87 3.61
C ILE A 115 10.80 -18.47 5.03
N VAL A 116 10.90 -17.64 6.07
CA VAL A 116 11.03 -18.11 7.45
C VAL A 116 9.86 -19.02 7.85
N ASP A 117 8.64 -18.70 7.43
CA ASP A 117 7.43 -19.49 7.66
C ASP A 117 7.57 -20.89 7.05
N ILE A 118 7.95 -21.00 5.76
CA ILE A 118 8.16 -22.28 5.05
C ILE A 118 9.29 -23.12 5.67
N TRP A 119 10.32 -22.47 6.23
CA TRP A 119 11.47 -23.19 6.80
C TRP A 119 11.25 -23.63 8.26
N LEU A 120 10.40 -22.93 9.01
CA LEU A 120 10.16 -23.20 10.44
C LEU A 120 8.89 -24.04 10.71
N LEU A 121 7.92 -24.05 9.79
CA LEU A 121 6.62 -24.70 9.92
C LEU A 121 6.36 -25.65 8.74
#